data_AF-A9EQG3-F1
#
_entry.id   AF-A9EQG3-F1
#
_cell.length_a   1.000
_cell.length_b   1.000
_cell.length_c   1.000
_cell.angle_alpha   90.00
_cell.angle_beta   90.00
_cell.angle_gamma   90.00
#
_symmetry.space_group_name_H-M   'P 1'
#
loop_
_entity.id
_entity.type
_entity.pdbx_description
1 polymer ?
#
loop_
_entity_poly.entity_id
_entity_poly.type
_entity_poly.pdbx_seq_one_letter_code
_entity_poly.pdbx_strand_id
1 'polypeptide(L)'
;MACRGTAHRRRHSTMTRDLRARIMHIVGAGMFTGLSLAVGCLDGAVEGANTGTGAGGQGGAAGQGGAGGQGGAAGQGGAGGQSSVQTRCFSLEEIQQNAGDGGGGAGGAGGSAEACPSDYHPNPVSCVSYENGRLEDGQCCYDVDDPGIGACGRPFLVGGAPRLAGVEARADWVLDPAADDVTALDPATRAALAEAWLADARLEHASLASFARFTLDLLALGAPPALIDAAQRALSDELQHARACFTLASRYAGRPLGPGPMAMDGALGAPTLAGAAASAVREGCVGETLAALLASAQRDRARDPEARRGLDRIAADEAAHAELAWAFVRWAVARGGEPVRAAVARAFDEALAQVRGAHPGERAGIDAAAWRDHGRLTEAERARCHLDAVRDVIAPCAEALLSAPLSAPSPDASPGAAASPS
;
A
#
# COMPACT_ATOMS: atom_id res chain seq x y z
N MET A 1 4.28 -9.73 33.67
CA MET A 1 4.55 -9.66 32.22
C MET A 1 3.39 -10.14 31.31
N ALA A 2 2.20 -10.50 31.84
CA ALA A 2 1.08 -11.07 31.07
C ALA A 2 0.02 -10.08 30.54
N CYS A 3 0.07 -8.79 30.87
CA CYS A 3 -0.95 -7.80 30.46
C CYS A 3 -0.73 -7.11 29.11
N ARG A 4 0.44 -7.23 28.46
CA ARG A 4 0.74 -6.50 27.20
C ARG A 4 0.23 -7.21 25.94
N GLY A 5 0.18 -8.55 25.93
CA GLY A 5 -0.35 -9.32 24.81
C GLY A 5 -1.86 -9.16 24.60
N THR A 6 -2.61 -8.83 25.64
CA THR A 6 -4.06 -8.63 25.58
C THR A 6 -4.46 -7.26 25.04
N ALA A 7 -3.66 -6.21 25.27
CA ALA A 7 -3.94 -4.86 24.75
C ALA A 7 -3.71 -4.75 23.24
N HIS A 8 -2.64 -5.36 22.70
CA HIS A 8 -2.39 -5.43 21.25
C HIS A 8 -3.44 -6.27 20.52
N ARG A 9 -3.78 -7.46 21.03
CA ARG A 9 -4.88 -8.25 20.46
C ARG A 9 -6.19 -7.48 20.45
N ARG A 10 -6.46 -6.63 21.46
CA ARG A 10 -7.68 -5.81 21.52
C ARG A 10 -7.71 -4.72 20.45
N ARG A 11 -6.61 -3.99 20.19
CA ARG A 11 -6.59 -2.90 19.19
C ARG A 11 -6.69 -3.42 17.75
N HIS A 12 -5.87 -4.40 17.38
CA HIS A 12 -5.98 -5.08 16.09
C HIS A 12 -7.40 -5.66 15.87
N SER A 13 -7.95 -6.34 16.88
CA SER A 13 -9.31 -6.90 16.83
C SER A 13 -10.41 -5.83 16.74
N THR A 14 -10.18 -4.61 17.22
CA THR A 14 -11.12 -3.49 17.06
C THR A 14 -11.13 -3.01 15.61
N MET A 15 -9.97 -2.74 14.99
CA MET A 15 -9.92 -2.30 13.60
C MET A 15 -10.52 -3.34 12.64
N THR A 16 -10.21 -4.63 12.81
CA THR A 16 -10.81 -5.70 11.99
C THR A 16 -12.34 -5.71 12.08
N ARG A 17 -12.90 -5.57 13.29
CA ARG A 17 -14.36 -5.54 13.50
C ARG A 17 -14.99 -4.28 12.92
N ASP A 18 -14.36 -3.13 13.11
CA ASP A 18 -14.86 -1.85 12.65
C ASP A 18 -14.85 -1.77 11.11
N LEU A 19 -13.74 -2.17 10.48
CA LEU A 19 -13.62 -2.22 9.02
C LEU A 19 -14.64 -3.19 8.42
N ARG A 20 -14.78 -4.39 8.98
CA ARG A 20 -15.83 -5.34 8.57
C ARG A 20 -17.22 -4.72 8.67
N ALA A 21 -17.54 -4.05 9.78
CA ALA A 21 -18.85 -3.45 9.99
C ALA A 21 -19.15 -2.35 8.96
N ARG A 22 -18.17 -1.48 8.67
CA ARG A 22 -18.31 -0.42 7.65
C ARG A 22 -18.46 -1.00 6.25
N ILE A 23 -17.65 -2.00 5.87
CA ILE A 23 -17.81 -2.68 4.56
C ILE A 23 -19.16 -3.40 4.47
N MET A 24 -19.59 -4.11 5.51
CA MET A 24 -20.91 -4.76 5.56
C MET A 24 -22.06 -3.76 5.39
N HIS A 25 -21.93 -2.57 5.96
CA HIS A 25 -22.88 -1.48 5.74
C HIS A 25 -22.86 -1.02 4.27
N ILE A 26 -21.68 -0.82 3.69
CA ILE A 26 -21.52 -0.44 2.28
C ILE A 26 -22.19 -1.46 1.35
N VAL A 27 -21.99 -2.77 1.57
CA VAL A 27 -22.55 -3.82 0.69
C VAL A 27 -24.00 -4.18 1.01
N GLY A 28 -24.64 -3.51 1.98
CA GLY A 28 -26.07 -3.64 2.27
C GLY A 28 -26.47 -4.81 3.19
N ALA A 29 -25.52 -5.36 3.96
CA ALA A 29 -25.75 -6.52 4.84
C ALA A 29 -25.98 -6.17 6.33
N GLY A 30 -25.95 -4.89 6.69
CA GLY A 30 -26.27 -4.43 8.04
C GLY A 30 -27.76 -4.12 8.22
N MET A 31 -28.40 -4.69 9.25
CA MET A 31 -29.70 -4.21 9.72
C MET A 31 -29.59 -2.71 10.04
N PHE A 32 -30.51 -1.90 9.50
CA PHE A 32 -30.71 -0.51 9.91
C PHE A 32 -30.94 -0.47 11.44
N THR A 33 -29.90 -0.17 12.19
CA THR A 33 -30.02 0.32 13.57
C THR A 33 -29.49 1.73 13.55
N GLY A 34 -30.43 2.68 13.55
CA GLY A 34 -30.15 4.10 13.52
C GLY A 34 -29.24 4.49 14.68
N LEU A 35 -28.12 5.13 14.36
CA LEU A 35 -27.28 5.77 15.36
C LEU A 35 -27.70 7.23 15.47
N SER A 36 -28.41 7.56 16.54
CA SER A 36 -28.57 8.94 17.02
C SER A 36 -27.19 9.47 17.42
N LEU A 37 -26.73 10.52 16.75
CA LEU A 37 -25.64 11.35 17.25
C LEU A 37 -26.20 12.26 18.35
N ALA A 38 -25.77 12.02 19.58
CA ALA A 38 -25.97 12.95 20.68
C ALA A 38 -25.12 14.22 20.42
N VAL A 39 -25.78 15.30 20.00
CA VAL A 39 -25.22 16.64 20.00
C VAL A 39 -25.32 17.17 21.43
N GLY A 40 -24.18 17.26 22.11
CA GLY A 40 -24.06 18.04 23.34
C GLY A 40 -24.04 19.52 22.99
N CYS A 41 -25.19 20.19 23.11
CA CYS A 41 -25.25 21.65 23.15
C CYS A 41 -24.81 22.11 24.55
N LEU A 42 -23.80 22.97 24.61
CA LEU A 42 -23.59 23.88 25.74
C LEU A 42 -23.48 25.29 25.14
N ASP A 43 -24.57 26.04 25.30
CA ASP A 43 -24.67 27.45 24.98
C ASP A 43 -23.94 28.32 26.01
N GLY A 44 -23.56 29.51 25.56
CA GLY A 44 -22.63 30.42 26.20
C GLY A 44 -23.13 31.18 27.43
N ALA A 45 -22.20 31.93 28.02
CA ALA A 45 -22.49 33.20 28.68
C ALA A 45 -21.31 34.16 28.48
N VAL A 46 -21.67 35.42 28.28
CA VAL A 46 -20.90 36.59 27.84
C VAL A 46 -20.39 37.40 29.04
N GLU A 47 -19.44 38.32 28.78
CA GLU A 47 -18.97 39.51 29.54
C GLU A 47 -17.47 39.42 29.89
N GLY A 48 -16.60 40.41 29.72
CA GLY A 48 -16.69 41.81 29.30
C GLY A 48 -15.36 42.52 29.69
N ALA A 49 -15.00 43.58 28.95
CA ALA A 49 -14.13 44.71 29.32
C ALA A 49 -12.58 44.56 29.48
N ASN A 50 -11.90 45.13 28.47
CA ASN A 50 -11.02 46.32 28.52
C ASN A 50 -9.56 46.28 29.06
N THR A 51 -8.76 47.17 28.44
CA THR A 51 -7.38 47.65 28.69
C THR A 51 -6.28 46.73 28.13
N GLY A 52 -5.26 47.17 27.38
CA GLY A 52 -4.73 48.49 27.05
C GLY A 52 -3.20 48.36 26.95
N THR A 53 -2.57 49.05 25.97
CA THR A 53 -1.10 49.26 25.79
C THR A 53 -0.26 48.04 25.36
N GLY A 54 0.73 48.11 24.47
CA GLY A 54 1.36 49.19 23.70
C GLY A 54 2.72 48.70 23.15
N ALA A 55 3.16 49.26 22.00
CA ALA A 55 4.53 49.29 21.42
C ALA A 55 5.20 47.94 21.04
N GLY A 56 6.01 47.78 19.99
CA GLY A 56 6.63 48.69 19.02
C GLY A 56 7.99 48.10 18.56
N GLY A 57 8.35 48.29 17.27
CA GLY A 57 9.72 48.22 16.70
C GLY A 57 10.28 46.81 16.41
N GLN A 58 10.58 46.39 15.17
CA GLN A 58 11.60 46.81 14.17
C GLN A 58 13.06 46.34 14.43
N GLY A 59 13.66 45.76 13.37
CA GLY A 59 15.11 45.65 13.11
C GLY A 59 15.71 44.26 13.41
N GLY A 60 16.56 43.62 12.61
CA GLY A 60 17.23 43.96 11.35
C GLY A 60 18.43 43.01 11.10
N ALA A 61 18.91 42.98 9.85
CA ALA A 61 20.25 42.57 9.33
C ALA A 61 20.74 41.10 9.57
N ALA A 62 20.99 40.28 8.54
CA ALA A 62 22.03 40.32 7.50
C ALA A 62 23.45 39.94 7.98
N GLY A 63 24.03 38.92 7.34
CA GLY A 63 25.44 38.54 7.46
C GLY A 63 25.86 37.50 6.40
N GLN A 64 26.62 37.95 5.41
CA GLN A 64 27.28 37.16 4.36
C GLN A 64 28.72 36.77 4.76
N GLY A 65 29.28 35.76 4.08
CA GLY A 65 30.72 35.48 3.95
C GLY A 65 31.05 34.00 4.27
N GLY A 66 31.85 33.25 3.50
CA GLY A 66 32.73 33.54 2.38
C GLY A 66 33.30 32.22 1.80
N ALA A 67 33.99 32.34 0.67
CA ALA A 67 34.48 31.26 -0.18
C ALA A 67 35.86 30.69 0.22
N GLY A 68 36.17 29.49 -0.29
CA GLY A 68 37.51 29.15 -0.79
C GLY A 68 38.22 27.95 -0.13
N GLY A 69 38.59 26.95 -0.94
CA GLY A 69 39.57 25.93 -0.55
C GLY A 69 39.59 24.68 -1.45
N GLN A 70 40.34 24.74 -2.55
CA GLN A 70 40.78 23.55 -3.30
C GLN A 70 41.95 22.86 -2.58
N GLY A 71 42.02 21.53 -2.61
CA GLY A 71 43.20 20.74 -2.22
C GLY A 71 42.94 19.24 -2.41
N GLY A 72 43.75 18.56 -3.22
CA GLY A 72 43.46 17.25 -3.77
C GLY A 72 44.04 16.02 -3.06
N ALA A 73 43.53 14.88 -3.53
CA ALA A 73 44.12 13.53 -3.69
C ALA A 73 44.93 12.86 -2.57
N ALA A 74 44.32 11.85 -1.97
CA ALA A 74 44.83 10.48 -1.77
C ALA A 74 43.60 9.63 -1.35
N GLY A 75 43.24 8.48 -1.92
CA GLY A 75 44.09 7.35 -2.28
C GLY A 75 44.07 6.32 -1.14
N GLN A 76 42.94 5.62 -0.95
CA GLN A 76 42.75 4.36 -0.21
C GLN A 76 41.32 3.89 -0.56
N GLY A 77 41.12 2.84 -1.35
CA GLY A 77 41.50 1.47 -1.02
C GLY A 77 40.23 0.79 -0.51
N GLY A 78 39.51 0.15 -1.41
CA GLY A 78 38.18 -0.39 -1.15
C GLY A 78 38.15 -1.45 -0.05
N ALA A 79 37.09 -1.39 0.75
CA ALA A 79 36.45 -2.57 1.30
C ALA A 79 35.01 -2.51 0.78
N GLY A 80 34.78 -3.18 -0.36
CA GLY A 80 33.43 -3.38 -0.87
C GLY A 80 32.66 -4.15 0.19
N GLY A 81 31.74 -3.48 0.88
CA GLY A 81 30.71 -4.15 1.66
C GLY A 81 29.94 -5.01 0.68
N GLN A 82 30.11 -6.32 0.78
CA GLN A 82 29.30 -7.27 0.04
C GLN A 82 27.86 -7.06 0.53
N SER A 83 27.06 -6.39 -0.30
CA SER A 83 25.61 -6.55 -0.25
C SER A 83 25.37 -8.04 -0.37
N SER A 84 24.77 -8.66 0.64
CA SER A 84 24.39 -10.07 0.57
C SER A 84 23.18 -10.17 -0.34
N VAL A 85 23.42 -10.06 -1.66
CA VAL A 85 22.44 -10.36 -2.70
C VAL A 85 21.95 -11.78 -2.43
N GLN A 86 20.70 -11.92 -2.00
CA GLN A 86 20.10 -13.23 -1.85
C GLN A 86 19.68 -13.70 -3.24
N THR A 87 19.90 -14.97 -3.53
CA THR A 87 19.48 -15.57 -4.80
C THR A 87 18.25 -16.42 -4.54
N ARG A 88 17.17 -16.18 -5.29
CA ARG A 88 15.96 -17.00 -5.22
C ARG A 88 15.73 -17.70 -6.55
N CYS A 89 15.57 -19.01 -6.49
CA CYS A 89 15.43 -19.88 -7.66
C CYS A 89 14.05 -20.51 -7.76
N PHE A 90 13.53 -20.62 -8.97
CA PHE A 90 12.24 -21.23 -9.29
C PHE A 90 12.44 -22.33 -10.34
N SER A 91 11.74 -23.45 -10.23
CA SER A 91 11.76 -24.47 -11.27
C SER A 91 11.13 -23.96 -12.57
N LEU A 92 11.56 -24.49 -13.71
CA LEU A 92 10.97 -24.15 -15.01
C LEU A 92 9.47 -24.46 -15.07
N GLU A 93 9.01 -25.48 -14.33
CA GLU A 93 7.59 -25.81 -14.19
C GLU A 93 6.81 -24.72 -13.46
N GLU A 94 7.34 -24.18 -12.34
CA GLU A 94 6.74 -23.05 -11.62
C GLU A 94 6.68 -21.79 -12.50
N ILE A 95 7.74 -21.49 -13.27
CA ILE A 95 7.76 -20.37 -14.22
C ILE A 95 6.64 -20.53 -15.27
N GLN A 96 6.49 -21.73 -15.83
CA GLN A 96 5.51 -22.02 -16.88
C GLN A 96 4.07 -21.98 -16.38
N GLN A 97 3.81 -22.46 -15.17
CA GLN A 97 2.50 -22.42 -14.53
C GLN A 97 2.06 -20.96 -14.25
N ASN A 98 2.98 -20.10 -13.82
CA ASN A 98 2.69 -18.70 -13.55
C ASN A 98 2.60 -17.80 -14.80
N ALA A 99 3.15 -18.26 -15.94
CA ALA A 99 2.99 -17.61 -17.23
C ALA A 99 1.65 -17.92 -17.93
N GLY A 100 0.90 -18.92 -17.44
CA GLY A 100 -0.32 -19.43 -18.07
C GLY A 100 -1.60 -18.99 -17.37
N ASP A 101 -2.22 -17.93 -17.89
CA ASP A 101 -3.70 -17.74 -18.00
C ASP A 101 -4.10 -16.38 -18.64
N GLY A 102 -3.13 -15.58 -19.11
CA GLY A 102 -3.37 -14.40 -19.94
C GLY A 102 -3.35 -14.72 -21.43
N GLY A 103 -4.45 -15.22 -21.99
CA GLY A 103 -4.58 -15.44 -23.43
C GLY A 103 -4.51 -14.13 -24.25
N GLY A 104 -3.47 -14.00 -25.08
CA GLY A 104 -3.49 -13.26 -26.34
C GLY A 104 -2.94 -11.83 -26.32
N GLY A 105 -1.67 -11.67 -26.72
CA GLY A 105 -1.09 -10.37 -27.07
C GLY A 105 0.43 -10.34 -27.02
N ALA A 106 1.08 -10.93 -28.02
CA ALA A 106 2.53 -10.85 -28.20
C ALA A 106 3.00 -9.40 -28.41
N GLY A 107 4.09 -9.00 -27.75
CA GLY A 107 4.77 -7.73 -28.02
C GLY A 107 5.78 -7.29 -26.96
N GLY A 108 6.88 -8.02 -26.78
CA GLY A 108 8.02 -7.62 -25.96
C GLY A 108 9.11 -8.70 -25.98
N ALA A 109 10.35 -8.33 -26.29
CA ALA A 109 11.35 -9.22 -26.86
C ALA A 109 12.06 -10.16 -25.86
N GLY A 110 12.24 -11.43 -26.27
CA GLY A 110 13.47 -12.20 -26.02
C GLY A 110 13.47 -13.21 -24.87
N GLY A 111 12.88 -14.39 -25.07
CA GLY A 111 13.21 -15.60 -24.31
C GLY A 111 12.51 -16.82 -24.87
N SER A 112 13.25 -17.81 -25.38
CA SER A 112 12.70 -19.14 -25.70
C SER A 112 12.35 -19.88 -24.38
N ALA A 113 11.65 -21.01 -24.47
CA ALA A 113 11.37 -21.90 -23.33
C ALA A 113 12.64 -22.48 -22.64
N GLU A 114 13.83 -22.05 -23.06
CA GLU A 114 15.16 -22.40 -22.54
C GLU A 114 15.83 -21.22 -21.81
N ALA A 115 15.17 -20.06 -21.70
CA ALA A 115 15.69 -18.87 -21.06
C ALA A 115 14.75 -18.38 -19.94
N CYS A 116 15.33 -18.07 -18.78
CA CYS A 116 14.59 -17.49 -17.67
C CYS A 116 14.05 -16.10 -18.04
N PRO A 117 12.80 -15.77 -17.70
CA PRO A 117 12.27 -14.42 -17.92
C PRO A 117 13.16 -13.37 -17.27
N SER A 118 13.42 -12.28 -18.00
CA SER A 118 14.15 -11.13 -17.45
C SER A 118 13.38 -10.47 -16.32
N ASP A 119 12.04 -10.46 -16.43
CA ASP A 119 11.10 -10.02 -15.40
C ASP A 119 10.15 -11.19 -15.08
N TYR A 120 10.17 -11.64 -13.83
CA TYR A 120 9.32 -12.73 -13.37
C TYR A 120 8.47 -12.30 -12.18
N HIS A 121 7.18 -12.60 -12.26
CA HIS A 121 6.22 -12.40 -11.19
C HIS A 121 5.69 -13.78 -10.80
N PRO A 122 6.16 -14.39 -9.70
CA PRO A 122 5.63 -15.68 -9.29
C PRO A 122 4.16 -15.59 -8.87
N ASN A 123 3.63 -14.38 -8.66
CA ASN A 123 2.24 -14.22 -8.28
C ASN A 123 1.70 -12.80 -8.51
N PRO A 124 0.55 -12.58 -9.19
CA PRO A 124 -0.04 -11.25 -9.42
C PRO A 124 -0.48 -10.42 -8.17
N VAL A 125 -0.52 -11.01 -6.97
CA VAL A 125 -0.82 -10.37 -5.66
C VAL A 125 0.45 -10.21 -4.83
N SER A 126 1.54 -10.93 -5.14
CA SER A 126 2.84 -10.56 -4.62
C SER A 126 3.36 -9.46 -5.53
N CYS A 127 3.47 -8.23 -5.04
CA CYS A 127 4.09 -7.15 -5.82
C CYS A 127 5.62 -7.25 -5.88
N VAL A 128 6.10 -8.49 -5.89
CA VAL A 128 7.51 -8.85 -6.02
C VAL A 128 7.76 -9.10 -7.50
N SER A 129 8.52 -8.20 -8.10
CA SER A 129 9.17 -8.43 -9.39
C SER A 129 10.55 -9.04 -9.13
N TYR A 130 10.84 -10.13 -9.82
CA TYR A 130 12.16 -10.72 -9.87
C TYR A 130 12.79 -10.31 -11.19
N GLU A 131 13.84 -9.51 -11.12
CA GLU A 131 14.51 -8.96 -12.30
C GLU A 131 15.83 -9.72 -12.53
N ASN A 132 16.32 -9.71 -13.77
CA ASN A 132 17.61 -10.30 -14.17
C ASN A 132 17.71 -11.83 -13.92
N GLY A 133 16.70 -12.58 -14.36
CA GLY A 133 16.70 -14.05 -14.28
C GLY A 133 17.87 -14.71 -15.00
N ARG A 134 18.54 -15.64 -14.31
CA ARG A 134 19.61 -16.49 -14.84
C ARG A 134 19.29 -17.97 -14.61
N LEU A 135 19.62 -18.81 -15.58
CA LEU A 135 19.44 -20.25 -15.45
C LEU A 135 20.62 -20.85 -14.67
N GLU A 136 20.37 -21.38 -13.47
CA GLU A 136 21.35 -22.10 -12.66
C GLU A 136 20.77 -23.46 -12.26
N ASP A 137 21.51 -24.54 -12.49
CA ASP A 137 21.13 -25.91 -12.13
C ASP A 137 19.71 -26.36 -12.58
N GLY A 138 19.25 -25.84 -13.73
CA GLY A 138 17.93 -26.15 -14.29
C GLY A 138 16.78 -25.39 -13.62
N GLN A 139 17.09 -24.38 -12.80
CA GLN A 139 16.15 -23.45 -12.17
C GLN A 139 16.43 -22.02 -12.61
N CYS A 140 15.40 -21.19 -12.63
CA CYS A 140 15.52 -19.77 -12.88
C CYS A 140 15.78 -19.03 -11.58
N CYS A 141 17.01 -18.58 -11.42
CA CYS A 141 17.53 -17.87 -10.26
C CYS A 141 17.56 -16.37 -10.51
N TYR A 142 17.17 -15.61 -9.51
CA TYR A 142 17.07 -14.17 -9.55
C TYR A 142 17.83 -13.61 -8.37
N ASP A 143 18.63 -12.56 -8.62
CA ASP A 143 19.19 -11.76 -7.55
C ASP A 143 18.07 -10.94 -6.95
N VAL A 144 17.64 -11.34 -5.76
CA VAL A 144 16.66 -10.61 -4.98
C VAL A 144 17.39 -9.68 -4.03
N ASP A 145 17.27 -8.39 -4.33
CA ASP A 145 17.15 -7.38 -3.29
C ASP A 145 15.78 -7.59 -2.63
N ASP A 146 15.65 -8.60 -1.75
CA ASP A 146 14.39 -9.15 -1.21
C ASP A 146 13.34 -8.06 -0.90
N PRO A 147 12.39 -7.79 -1.83
CA PRO A 147 11.27 -6.94 -1.54
C PRO A 147 10.28 -7.91 -0.90
N GLY A 148 10.35 -8.02 0.43
CA GLY A 148 9.48 -8.92 1.19
C GLY A 148 8.05 -8.84 0.65
N ILE A 149 7.42 -10.00 0.49
CA ILE A 149 6.10 -10.18 -0.15
C ILE A 149 5.04 -9.39 0.63
N GLY A 150 4.99 -8.07 0.47
CA GLY A 150 3.99 -7.22 1.06
C GLY A 150 2.63 -7.51 0.44
N ALA A 151 1.57 -7.51 1.26
CA ALA A 151 0.27 -7.10 0.74
C ALA A 151 0.44 -5.65 0.30
N CYS A 152 0.85 -5.48 -0.94
CA CYS A 152 0.72 -4.23 -1.64
C CYS A 152 -0.76 -3.89 -1.66
N GLY A 153 -1.10 -2.69 -1.20
CA GLY A 153 -2.45 -2.17 -1.26
C GLY A 153 -2.99 -2.22 -2.69
N ARG A 154 -2.87 -1.13 -3.43
CA ARG A 154 -3.36 -1.05 -4.82
C ARG A 154 -2.24 -0.99 -5.85
N PRO A 155 -1.70 -2.13 -6.32
CA PRO A 155 -0.64 -2.11 -7.31
C PRO A 155 -1.07 -1.45 -8.62
N PHE A 156 -0.12 -0.80 -9.30
CA PHE A 156 -0.31 -0.33 -10.66
C PHE A 156 0.07 -1.43 -11.66
N LEU A 157 -0.95 -2.10 -12.19
CA LEU A 157 -0.79 -3.21 -13.13
C LEU A 157 -1.04 -2.75 -14.58
N VAL A 158 -0.13 -3.07 -15.49
CA VAL A 158 -0.30 -2.91 -16.94
C VAL A 158 -0.15 -4.27 -17.61
N GLY A 159 -1.18 -4.72 -18.34
CA GLY A 159 -1.16 -6.07 -18.94
C GLY A 159 -1.06 -7.21 -17.93
N GLY A 160 -1.47 -6.97 -16.67
CA GLY A 160 -1.34 -7.94 -15.58
C GLY A 160 0.01 -7.91 -14.84
N ALA A 161 0.99 -7.13 -15.32
CA ALA A 161 2.29 -6.99 -14.69
C ALA A 161 2.39 -5.69 -13.87
N PRO A 162 2.97 -5.71 -12.65
CA PRO A 162 3.21 -4.50 -11.88
C PRO A 162 4.25 -3.60 -12.55
N ARG A 163 4.01 -2.30 -12.52
CA ARG A 163 4.97 -1.27 -12.95
C ARG A 163 5.41 -0.47 -11.73
N LEU A 164 6.72 -0.44 -11.49
CA LEU A 164 7.34 0.29 -10.40
C LEU A 164 8.29 1.34 -10.95
N ALA A 165 8.44 2.44 -10.24
CA ALA A 165 9.52 3.40 -10.51
C ALA A 165 10.89 2.78 -10.21
N GLY A 166 11.91 3.23 -10.93
CA GLY A 166 13.30 3.07 -10.49
C GLY A 166 13.58 3.84 -9.19
N VAL A 167 14.80 3.72 -8.66
CA VAL A 167 15.21 4.41 -7.43
C VAL A 167 16.36 5.37 -7.74
N GLU A 168 16.23 6.62 -7.28
CA GLU A 168 17.22 7.68 -7.47
C GLU A 168 17.64 8.33 -6.15
N ALA A 169 18.78 9.02 -6.16
CA ALA A 169 19.24 9.80 -5.02
C ALA A 169 18.52 11.16 -4.98
N ARG A 170 17.43 11.25 -4.21
CA ARG A 170 16.54 12.41 -4.17
C ARG A 170 16.11 12.76 -2.74
N ALA A 171 16.38 14.00 -2.32
CA ALA A 171 16.05 14.47 -0.98
C ALA A 171 14.65 15.10 -0.89
N ASP A 172 14.05 15.50 -2.01
CA ASP A 172 12.73 16.17 -2.05
C ASP A 172 11.55 15.23 -1.71
N TRP A 173 11.79 13.92 -1.75
CA TRP A 173 10.84 12.88 -1.31
C TRP A 173 10.98 12.50 0.16
N VAL A 174 12.03 12.98 0.83
CA VAL A 174 12.31 12.71 2.24
C VAL A 174 11.65 13.79 3.09
N LEU A 175 10.83 13.37 4.05
CA LEU A 175 10.27 14.22 5.10
C LEU A 175 11.33 14.42 6.19
N ASP A 176 11.26 15.51 6.95
CA ASP A 176 12.17 15.73 8.09
C ASP A 176 12.05 14.56 9.10
N PRO A 177 13.07 13.68 9.20
CA PRO A 177 12.97 12.49 10.03
C PRO A 177 13.28 12.83 11.50
N ALA A 178 12.77 12.03 12.43
CA ALA A 178 13.25 12.06 13.81
C ALA A 178 14.75 11.75 13.87
N ALA A 179 15.47 12.42 14.78
CA ALA A 179 16.93 12.40 14.90
C ALA A 179 17.52 11.11 15.51
N ASP A 180 16.74 10.03 15.62
CA ASP A 180 17.18 8.81 16.30
C ASP A 180 18.21 8.04 15.48
N ASP A 181 19.34 7.74 16.13
CA ASP A 181 20.50 7.08 15.53
C ASP A 181 20.24 5.59 15.24
N VAL A 182 20.04 5.27 13.95
CA VAL A 182 19.85 3.89 13.47
C VAL A 182 21.16 3.09 13.38
N THR A 183 22.31 3.69 13.71
CA THR A 183 23.60 2.97 13.72
C THR A 183 23.72 1.97 14.88
N ALA A 184 22.82 2.03 15.86
CA ALA A 184 22.72 1.04 16.93
C ALA A 184 22.17 -0.33 16.46
N LEU A 185 21.56 -0.40 15.27
CA LEU A 185 21.11 -1.67 14.66
C LEU A 185 22.29 -2.44 14.09
N ASP A 186 22.23 -3.78 14.14
CA ASP A 186 23.20 -4.60 13.44
C ASP A 186 23.11 -4.33 11.91
N PRO A 187 24.23 -4.43 11.17
CA PRO A 187 24.26 -4.06 9.76
C PRO A 187 23.28 -4.85 8.88
N ALA A 188 23.04 -6.13 9.18
CA ALA A 188 22.17 -7.00 8.37
C ALA A 188 20.71 -6.60 8.54
N THR A 189 20.26 -6.38 9.79
CA THR A 189 18.90 -5.91 10.06
C THR A 189 18.67 -4.51 9.51
N ARG A 190 19.65 -3.61 9.62
CA ARG A 190 19.55 -2.24 9.08
C ARG A 190 19.39 -2.25 7.56
N ALA A 191 20.16 -3.07 6.85
CA ALA A 191 20.06 -3.23 5.40
C ALA A 191 18.69 -3.81 5.01
N ALA A 192 18.24 -4.87 5.69
CA ALA A 192 16.92 -5.47 5.46
C ALA A 192 15.76 -4.47 5.69
N LEU A 193 15.88 -3.59 6.68
CA LEU A 193 14.88 -2.55 6.92
C LEU A 193 14.89 -1.51 5.81
N ALA A 194 16.07 -1.09 5.33
CA ALA A 194 16.18 -0.17 4.21
C ALA A 194 15.52 -0.74 2.95
N GLU A 195 15.79 -2.01 2.63
CA GLU A 195 15.18 -2.73 1.51
C GLU A 195 13.67 -2.81 1.63
N ALA A 196 13.14 -3.25 2.79
CA ALA A 196 11.71 -3.41 2.98
C ALA A 196 10.95 -2.07 2.91
N TRP A 197 11.48 -1.00 3.51
CA TRP A 197 10.86 0.32 3.41
C TRP A 197 10.97 0.93 2.01
N LEU A 198 12.04 0.62 1.28
CA LEU A 198 12.18 1.02 -0.12
C LEU A 198 11.19 0.28 -1.01
N ALA A 199 10.97 -1.01 -0.77
CA ALA A 199 9.98 -1.81 -1.49
C ALA A 199 8.57 -1.21 -1.32
N ASP A 200 8.16 -0.93 -0.07
CA ASP A 200 6.88 -0.26 0.19
C ASP A 200 6.83 1.10 -0.50
N ALA A 201 7.89 1.92 -0.39
CA ALA A 201 7.90 3.25 -1.00
C ALA A 201 7.67 3.24 -2.52
N ARG A 202 8.24 2.25 -3.22
CA ARG A 202 8.01 2.04 -4.65
C ARG A 202 6.59 1.60 -4.94
N LEU A 203 5.99 0.79 -4.06
CA LEU A 203 4.60 0.33 -4.18
C LEU A 203 3.62 1.47 -3.98
N GLU A 204 3.75 2.27 -2.92
CA GLU A 204 2.88 3.43 -2.69
C GLU A 204 3.03 4.48 -3.81
N HIS A 205 4.26 4.67 -4.31
CA HIS A 205 4.45 5.51 -5.49
C HIS A 205 3.75 4.96 -6.73
N ALA A 206 3.74 3.64 -6.92
CA ALA A 206 2.99 3.02 -8.01
C ALA A 206 1.47 3.17 -7.81
N SER A 207 0.97 3.09 -6.58
CA SER A 207 -0.44 3.30 -6.22
C SER A 207 -0.96 4.67 -6.71
N LEU A 208 -0.12 5.71 -6.76
CA LEU A 208 -0.45 7.00 -7.40
C LEU A 208 -0.98 6.84 -8.83
N ALA A 209 -0.27 6.07 -9.65
CA ALA A 209 -0.67 5.80 -11.03
C ALA A 209 -1.93 4.92 -11.09
N SER A 210 -2.07 3.99 -10.15
CA SER A 210 -3.27 3.14 -10.05
C SER A 210 -4.52 3.97 -9.74
N PHE A 211 -4.47 4.86 -8.76
CA PHE A 211 -5.58 5.77 -8.46
C PHE A 211 -5.80 6.85 -9.53
N ALA A 212 -4.75 7.31 -10.21
CA ALA A 212 -4.89 8.23 -11.34
C ALA A 212 -5.67 7.58 -12.48
N ARG A 213 -5.30 6.34 -12.86
CA ARG A 213 -6.05 5.54 -13.83
C ARG A 213 -7.48 5.29 -13.36
N PHE A 214 -7.66 4.90 -12.10
CA PHE A 214 -8.99 4.64 -11.55
C PHE A 214 -9.89 5.88 -11.59
N THR A 215 -9.34 7.07 -11.33
CA THR A 215 -10.09 8.33 -11.44
C THR A 215 -10.56 8.58 -12.88
N LEU A 216 -9.71 8.31 -13.87
CA LEU A 216 -10.08 8.38 -15.29
C LEU A 216 -11.14 7.33 -15.65
N ASP A 217 -11.02 6.12 -15.11
CA ASP A 217 -12.00 5.06 -15.33
C ASP A 217 -13.38 5.43 -14.77
N LEU A 218 -13.42 6.01 -13.55
CA LEU A 218 -14.66 6.50 -12.94
C LEU A 218 -15.35 7.55 -13.82
N LEU A 219 -14.58 8.48 -14.40
CA LEU A 219 -15.09 9.48 -15.34
C LEU A 219 -15.65 8.84 -16.62
N ALA A 220 -14.89 7.94 -17.24
CA ALA A 220 -15.28 7.25 -18.47
C ALA A 220 -16.54 6.39 -18.28
N LEU A 221 -16.71 5.77 -17.11
CA LEU A 221 -17.85 4.93 -16.78
C LEU A 221 -19.09 5.71 -16.29
N GLY A 222 -18.95 7.02 -16.05
CA GLY A 222 -20.01 7.87 -15.51
C GLY A 222 -20.36 7.53 -14.07
N ALA A 223 -19.34 7.30 -13.24
CA ALA A 223 -19.50 6.98 -11.82
C ALA A 223 -20.01 8.17 -11.00
N PRO A 224 -20.67 7.93 -9.85
CA PRO A 224 -21.11 8.98 -8.94
C PRO A 224 -19.97 9.90 -8.48
N PRO A 225 -20.23 11.21 -8.25
CA PRO A 225 -19.20 12.18 -7.88
C PRO A 225 -18.48 11.82 -6.58
N ALA A 226 -19.17 11.21 -5.61
CA ALA A 226 -18.56 10.78 -4.35
C ALA A 226 -17.44 9.74 -4.54
N LEU A 227 -17.51 8.87 -5.56
CA LEU A 227 -16.44 7.91 -5.86
C LEU A 227 -15.23 8.59 -6.48
N ILE A 228 -15.46 9.59 -7.34
CA ILE A 228 -14.39 10.39 -7.97
C ILE A 228 -13.63 11.17 -6.90
N ASP A 229 -14.37 11.88 -6.04
CA ASP A 229 -13.81 12.66 -4.94
C ASP A 229 -13.04 11.78 -3.93
N ALA A 230 -13.55 10.59 -3.62
CA ALA A 230 -12.82 9.62 -2.79
C ALA A 230 -11.55 9.08 -3.47
N ALA A 231 -11.57 8.81 -4.78
CA ALA A 231 -10.39 8.36 -5.51
C ALA A 231 -9.28 9.43 -5.59
N GLN A 232 -9.66 10.70 -5.69
CA GLN A 232 -8.71 11.81 -5.67
C GLN A 232 -8.07 12.00 -4.29
N ARG A 233 -8.83 11.82 -3.21
CA ARG A 233 -8.27 11.77 -1.85
C ARG A 233 -7.28 10.63 -1.71
N ALA A 234 -7.66 9.41 -2.09
CA ALA A 234 -6.80 8.25 -2.02
C ALA A 234 -5.47 8.46 -2.77
N LEU A 235 -5.52 9.04 -3.98
CA LEU A 235 -4.31 9.44 -4.71
C LEU A 235 -3.40 10.38 -3.89
N SER A 236 -3.98 11.37 -3.21
CA SER A 236 -3.22 12.29 -2.36
C SER A 236 -2.63 11.59 -1.14
N ASP A 237 -3.35 10.63 -0.57
CA ASP A 237 -2.91 9.83 0.59
C ASP A 237 -1.71 8.96 0.20
N GLU A 238 -1.75 8.31 -0.96
CA GLU A 238 -0.63 7.54 -1.51
C GLU A 238 0.66 8.35 -1.70
N LEU A 239 0.54 9.64 -2.03
CA LEU A 239 1.72 10.52 -2.11
C LEU A 239 2.37 10.67 -0.74
N GLN A 240 1.56 10.76 0.32
CA GLN A 240 2.07 10.84 1.69
C GLN A 240 2.64 9.50 2.15
N HIS A 241 2.02 8.38 1.79
CA HIS A 241 2.52 7.03 2.07
C HIS A 241 3.90 6.82 1.44
N ALA A 242 4.03 7.11 0.14
CA ALA A 242 5.29 7.00 -0.57
C ALA A 242 6.40 7.84 0.08
N ARG A 243 6.12 9.09 0.45
CA ARG A 243 7.09 9.97 1.12
C ARG A 243 7.47 9.46 2.51
N ALA A 244 6.51 8.95 3.29
CA ALA A 244 6.80 8.36 4.59
C ALA A 244 7.70 7.12 4.46
N CYS A 245 7.40 6.23 3.52
CA CYS A 245 8.21 5.04 3.24
C CYS A 245 9.60 5.39 2.70
N PHE A 246 9.72 6.35 1.77
CA PHE A 246 11.03 6.84 1.30
C PHE A 246 11.85 7.47 2.42
N THR A 247 11.21 8.15 3.38
CA THR A 247 11.88 8.71 4.56
C THR A 247 12.49 7.61 5.42
N LEU A 248 11.72 6.56 5.72
CA LEU A 248 12.21 5.41 6.49
C LEU A 248 13.30 4.65 5.72
N ALA A 249 13.10 4.40 4.43
CA ALA A 249 14.10 3.76 3.56
C ALA A 249 15.42 4.54 3.56
N SER A 250 15.34 5.86 3.37
CA SER A 250 16.51 6.76 3.36
C SER A 250 17.24 6.76 4.70
N ARG A 251 16.48 6.77 5.81
CA ARG A 251 17.02 6.72 7.17
C ARG A 251 17.87 5.47 7.38
N TYR A 252 17.34 4.28 7.08
CA TYR A 252 18.09 3.03 7.25
C TYR A 252 19.22 2.87 6.22
N ALA A 253 19.05 3.36 4.99
CA ALA A 253 20.09 3.34 3.97
C ALA A 253 21.25 4.31 4.26
N GLY A 254 21.02 5.36 5.06
CA GLY A 254 22.00 6.41 5.35
C GLY A 254 22.23 7.38 4.20
N ARG A 255 21.30 7.44 3.24
CA ARG A 255 21.34 8.36 2.08
C ARG A 255 19.92 8.65 1.60
N PRO A 256 19.65 9.83 1.00
CA PRO A 256 18.34 10.15 0.47
C PRO A 256 17.99 9.27 -0.74
N LEU A 257 16.78 8.72 -0.74
CA LEU A 257 16.19 7.89 -1.77
C LEU A 257 14.85 8.48 -2.20
N GLY A 258 14.56 8.43 -3.49
CA GLY A 258 13.26 8.76 -4.06
C GLY A 258 12.99 7.99 -5.34
N PRO A 259 11.80 8.17 -5.93
CA PRO A 259 11.42 7.49 -7.17
C PRO A 259 12.12 8.15 -8.36
N GLY A 260 12.58 7.29 -9.28
CA GLY A 260 12.93 7.67 -10.65
C GLY A 260 11.72 7.62 -11.58
N PRO A 261 11.93 7.68 -12.90
CA PRO A 261 10.87 7.50 -13.89
C PRO A 261 10.16 6.15 -13.74
N MET A 262 8.85 6.14 -14.00
CA MET A 262 8.03 4.94 -14.08
C MET A 262 7.43 4.83 -15.48
N ALA A 263 7.45 3.62 -16.04
CA ALA A 263 6.93 3.37 -17.37
C ALA A 263 5.39 3.39 -17.37
N MET A 264 4.81 4.23 -18.24
CA MET A 264 3.36 4.49 -18.34
C MET A 264 2.76 4.02 -19.68
N ASP A 265 3.54 3.35 -20.52
CA ASP A 265 3.05 2.74 -21.75
C ASP A 265 1.92 1.74 -21.46
N GLY A 266 0.85 1.78 -22.27
CA GLY A 266 -0.31 0.89 -22.09
C GLY A 266 -1.14 1.14 -20.82
N ALA A 267 -0.83 2.18 -20.05
CA ALA A 267 -1.52 2.50 -18.80
C ALA A 267 -3.00 2.87 -18.99
N LEU A 268 -3.33 3.44 -20.15
CA LEU A 268 -4.65 3.97 -20.46
C LEU A 268 -5.29 3.17 -21.60
N GLY A 269 -6.56 2.80 -21.39
CA GLY A 269 -7.43 2.17 -22.37
C GLY A 269 -8.88 2.52 -22.07
N ALA A 270 -9.80 2.17 -22.96
CA ALA A 270 -11.23 2.34 -22.68
C ALA A 270 -11.67 1.30 -21.64
N PRO A 271 -12.11 1.71 -20.43
CA PRO A 271 -12.48 0.75 -19.40
C PRO A 271 -13.82 0.09 -19.75
N THR A 272 -13.92 -1.20 -19.49
CA THR A 272 -15.22 -1.87 -19.39
C THR A 272 -15.64 -1.90 -17.92
N LEU A 273 -16.94 -1.79 -17.64
CA LEU A 273 -17.45 -1.82 -16.27
C LEU A 273 -17.07 -3.12 -15.54
N ALA A 274 -17.13 -4.27 -16.25
CA ALA A 274 -16.73 -5.57 -15.71
C ALA A 274 -15.22 -5.66 -15.43
N GLY A 275 -14.39 -5.16 -16.35
CA GLY A 275 -12.94 -5.15 -16.18
C GLY A 275 -12.51 -4.24 -15.01
N ALA A 276 -13.06 -3.02 -14.95
CA ALA A 276 -12.79 -2.09 -13.85
C ALA A 276 -13.25 -2.66 -12.50
N ALA A 277 -14.42 -3.31 -12.44
CA ALA A 277 -14.91 -3.97 -11.23
C ALA A 277 -14.00 -5.13 -10.79
N ALA A 278 -13.54 -5.96 -11.71
CA ALA A 278 -12.60 -7.04 -11.40
C ALA A 278 -11.24 -6.53 -10.91
N SER A 279 -10.71 -5.45 -11.50
CA SER A 279 -9.49 -4.81 -11.01
C SER A 279 -9.69 -4.18 -9.63
N ALA A 280 -10.82 -3.51 -9.40
CA ALA A 280 -11.14 -2.96 -8.07
C ALA A 280 -11.32 -4.05 -7.00
N VAL A 281 -11.75 -5.27 -7.36
CA VAL A 281 -11.74 -6.40 -6.43
C VAL A 281 -10.32 -6.77 -6.02
N ARG A 282 -9.43 -7.00 -6.99
CA ARG A 282 -8.05 -7.44 -6.73
C ARG A 282 -7.24 -6.38 -6.01
N GLU A 283 -7.18 -5.19 -6.59
CA GLU A 283 -6.34 -4.09 -6.13
C GLU A 283 -6.96 -3.42 -4.89
N GLY A 284 -8.29 -3.25 -4.88
CA GLY A 284 -9.00 -2.49 -3.88
C GLY A 284 -9.58 -3.33 -2.74
N CYS A 285 -10.60 -4.14 -3.04
CA CYS A 285 -11.33 -4.90 -2.03
C CYS A 285 -10.43 -5.89 -1.28
N VAL A 286 -9.52 -6.56 -1.99
CA VAL A 286 -8.56 -7.51 -1.42
C VAL A 286 -7.29 -6.77 -0.99
N GLY A 287 -6.58 -6.13 -1.93
CA GLY A 287 -5.30 -5.45 -1.69
C GLY A 287 -5.33 -4.47 -0.52
N GLU A 288 -6.17 -3.44 -0.58
CA GLU A 288 -6.24 -2.41 0.47
C GLU A 288 -6.72 -2.97 1.82
N THR A 289 -7.64 -3.94 1.82
CA THR A 289 -8.07 -4.57 3.08
C THR A 289 -6.91 -5.32 3.75
N LEU A 290 -6.08 -6.00 2.96
CA LEU A 290 -4.88 -6.66 3.48
C LEU A 290 -3.86 -5.63 3.96
N ALA A 291 -3.60 -4.57 3.19
CA ALA A 291 -2.66 -3.51 3.53
C ALA A 291 -3.07 -2.80 4.83
N ALA A 292 -4.35 -2.42 4.98
CA ALA A 292 -4.88 -1.77 6.18
C ALA A 292 -4.67 -2.61 7.45
N LEU A 293 -5.00 -3.90 7.39
CA LEU A 293 -4.87 -4.79 8.54
C LEU A 293 -3.41 -5.15 8.83
N LEU A 294 -2.58 -5.31 7.80
CA LEU A 294 -1.15 -5.51 7.95
C LEU A 294 -0.47 -4.31 8.59
N ALA A 295 -0.72 -3.10 8.09
CA ALA A 295 -0.18 -1.85 8.63
C ALA A 295 -0.60 -1.65 10.08
N SER A 296 -1.85 -1.96 10.44
CA SER A 296 -2.32 -1.96 11.82
C SER A 296 -1.58 -2.97 12.71
N ALA A 297 -1.35 -4.20 12.22
CA ALA A 297 -0.59 -5.22 12.93
C ALA A 297 0.89 -4.86 13.12
N GLN A 298 1.48 -4.19 12.13
CA GLN A 298 2.84 -3.66 12.16
C GLN A 298 2.95 -2.50 13.14
N ARG A 299 2.06 -1.50 13.06
CA ARG A 299 1.98 -0.35 13.98
C ARG A 299 1.90 -0.81 15.43
N ASP A 300 1.06 -1.81 15.68
CA ASP A 300 0.88 -2.36 17.01
C ASP A 300 2.19 -2.91 17.57
N ARG A 301 3.02 -3.59 16.76
CA ARG A 301 4.31 -4.11 17.23
C ARG A 301 5.44 -3.08 17.26
N ALA A 302 5.38 -2.07 16.39
CA ALA A 302 6.42 -1.06 16.25
C ALA A 302 6.68 -0.30 17.56
N ARG A 303 7.94 0.06 17.82
CA ARG A 303 8.39 0.96 18.89
C ARG A 303 9.02 2.22 18.35
N ASP A 304 9.68 2.11 17.20
CA ASP A 304 10.22 3.26 16.49
C ASP A 304 9.10 4.27 16.20
N PRO A 305 9.24 5.54 16.63
CA PRO A 305 8.16 6.52 16.57
C PRO A 305 7.79 6.88 15.14
N GLU A 306 8.76 6.96 14.23
CA GLU A 306 8.52 7.29 12.82
C GLU A 306 7.81 6.15 12.10
N ALA A 307 8.25 4.91 12.30
CA ALA A 307 7.55 3.73 11.77
C ALA A 307 6.11 3.66 12.30
N ARG A 308 5.91 3.84 13.62
CA ARG A 308 4.57 3.85 14.23
C ARG A 308 3.67 4.91 13.63
N ARG A 309 4.19 6.14 13.43
CA ARG A 309 3.43 7.27 12.88
C ARG A 309 3.04 7.02 11.43
N GLY A 310 3.97 6.55 10.60
CA GLY A 310 3.69 6.20 9.20
C GLY A 310 2.63 5.11 9.10
N LEU A 311 2.83 4.01 9.83
CA LEU A 311 1.91 2.86 9.82
C LEU A 311 0.52 3.18 10.37
N ASP A 312 0.40 4.11 11.32
CA ASP A 312 -0.92 4.54 11.83
C ASP A 312 -1.72 5.30 10.79
N ARG A 313 -1.06 6.18 10.03
CA ARG A 313 -1.68 6.87 8.88
C ARG A 313 -2.06 5.87 7.80
N ILE A 314 -1.10 5.07 7.33
CA ILE A 314 -1.33 4.06 6.28
C ILE A 314 -2.51 3.15 6.68
N ALA A 315 -2.53 2.61 7.89
CA ALA A 315 -3.64 1.75 8.32
C ALA A 315 -5.03 2.42 8.24
N ALA A 316 -5.12 3.72 8.56
CA ALA A 316 -6.38 4.45 8.51
C ALA A 316 -6.80 4.76 7.06
N ASP A 317 -5.85 5.21 6.25
CA ASP A 317 -6.07 5.63 4.86
C ASP A 317 -6.40 4.40 4.00
N GLU A 318 -5.65 3.29 4.14
CA GLU A 318 -5.95 2.03 3.42
C GLU A 318 -7.31 1.43 3.78
N ALA A 319 -7.79 1.63 5.02
CA ALA A 319 -9.14 1.22 5.38
C ALA A 319 -10.20 2.01 4.59
N ALA A 320 -9.98 3.32 4.37
CA ALA A 320 -10.84 4.14 3.54
C ALA A 320 -10.72 3.78 2.05
N HIS A 321 -9.53 3.42 1.58
CA HIS A 321 -9.30 2.94 0.21
C HIS A 321 -10.05 1.62 -0.07
N ALA A 322 -10.00 0.69 0.89
CA ALA A 322 -10.79 -0.53 0.84
C ALA A 322 -12.29 -0.21 0.73
N GLU A 323 -12.82 0.66 1.60
CA GLU A 323 -14.22 1.08 1.58
C GLU A 323 -14.64 1.69 0.24
N LEU A 324 -13.79 2.53 -0.37
CA LEU A 324 -13.99 3.06 -1.72
C LEU A 324 -14.13 1.95 -2.75
N ALA A 325 -13.23 0.96 -2.73
CA ALA A 325 -13.27 -0.17 -3.66
C ALA A 325 -14.56 -0.98 -3.52
N TRP A 326 -14.98 -1.29 -2.30
CA TRP A 326 -16.24 -2.00 -2.02
C TRP A 326 -17.46 -1.19 -2.50
N ALA A 327 -17.46 0.14 -2.30
CA ALA A 327 -18.53 1.01 -2.76
C ALA A 327 -18.61 1.07 -4.30
N PHE A 328 -17.47 1.14 -4.97
CA PHE A 328 -17.40 1.10 -6.43
C PHE A 328 -17.88 -0.25 -6.98
N VAL A 329 -17.42 -1.37 -6.43
CA VAL A 329 -17.82 -2.71 -6.89
C VAL A 329 -19.34 -2.89 -6.70
N ARG A 330 -19.91 -2.45 -5.59
CA ARG A 330 -21.37 -2.47 -5.39
C ARG A 330 -22.11 -1.68 -6.47
N TRP A 331 -21.66 -0.45 -6.75
CA TRP A 331 -22.24 0.38 -7.80
C TRP A 331 -22.11 -0.28 -9.18
N ALA A 332 -20.95 -0.86 -9.49
CA ALA A 332 -20.69 -1.52 -10.75
C ALA A 332 -21.57 -2.76 -10.95
N VAL A 333 -21.77 -3.58 -9.90
CA VAL A 333 -22.68 -4.74 -9.93
C VAL A 333 -24.13 -4.29 -10.14
N ALA A 334 -24.58 -3.24 -9.44
CA ALA A 334 -25.94 -2.73 -9.60
C ALA A 334 -26.19 -2.15 -11.00
N ARG A 335 -25.19 -1.49 -11.60
CA ARG A 335 -25.28 -0.89 -12.94
C ARG A 335 -25.13 -1.93 -14.05
N GLY A 336 -24.24 -2.90 -13.88
CA GLY A 336 -23.83 -3.83 -14.93
C GLY A 336 -24.50 -5.20 -14.88
N GLY A 337 -25.25 -5.50 -13.82
CA GLY A 337 -26.02 -6.75 -13.69
C GLY A 337 -25.14 -8.00 -13.62
N GLU A 338 -25.69 -9.11 -14.12
CA GLU A 338 -25.06 -10.44 -14.02
C GLU A 338 -23.67 -10.54 -14.67
N PRO A 339 -23.39 -9.96 -15.85
CA PRO A 339 -22.04 -10.01 -16.42
C PRO A 339 -20.96 -9.41 -15.52
N VAL A 340 -21.27 -8.30 -14.84
CA VAL A 340 -20.33 -7.68 -13.90
C VAL A 340 -20.24 -8.49 -12.61
N ARG A 341 -21.37 -8.97 -12.07
CA ARG A 341 -21.39 -9.85 -10.88
C ARG A 341 -20.52 -11.09 -11.10
N ALA A 342 -20.63 -11.75 -12.25
CA ALA A 342 -19.83 -12.93 -12.58
C ALA A 342 -18.33 -12.61 -12.69
N ALA A 343 -17.96 -11.44 -13.24
CA ALA A 343 -16.57 -11.00 -13.29
C ALA A 343 -16.01 -10.69 -11.89
N VAL A 344 -16.81 -10.06 -11.04
CA VAL A 344 -16.48 -9.78 -9.62
C VAL A 344 -16.29 -11.08 -8.84
N ALA A 345 -17.17 -12.07 -9.02
CA ALA A 345 -17.06 -13.37 -8.35
C ALA A 345 -15.75 -14.08 -8.74
N ARG A 346 -15.43 -14.17 -10.04
CA ARG A 346 -14.17 -14.76 -10.50
C ARG A 346 -12.95 -14.04 -9.93
N ALA A 347 -12.97 -12.70 -9.91
CA ALA A 347 -11.87 -11.92 -9.35
C ALA A 347 -11.66 -12.16 -7.85
N PHE A 348 -12.73 -12.37 -7.07
CA PHE A 348 -12.60 -12.77 -5.67
C PHE A 348 -12.04 -14.19 -5.55
N ASP A 349 -12.54 -15.15 -6.31
CA ASP A 349 -12.06 -16.54 -6.26
C ASP A 349 -10.55 -16.62 -6.57
N GLU A 350 -10.11 -15.97 -7.65
CA GLU A 350 -8.70 -15.86 -8.05
C GLU A 350 -7.85 -15.22 -6.94
N ALA A 351 -8.24 -14.03 -6.47
CA ALA A 351 -7.48 -13.30 -5.46
C ALA A 351 -7.42 -14.03 -4.10
N LEU A 352 -8.50 -14.70 -3.70
CA LEU A 352 -8.54 -15.45 -2.44
C LEU A 352 -7.75 -16.76 -2.51
N ALA A 353 -7.80 -17.47 -3.63
CA ALA A 353 -6.96 -18.65 -3.86
C ALA A 353 -5.48 -18.28 -3.76
N GLN A 354 -5.13 -17.14 -4.33
CA GLN A 354 -3.79 -16.61 -4.35
C GLN A 354 -3.25 -16.24 -2.97
N VAL A 355 -4.05 -15.56 -2.14
CA VAL A 355 -3.68 -15.25 -0.76
C VAL A 355 -3.47 -16.53 0.06
N ARG A 356 -4.27 -17.57 -0.18
CA ARG A 356 -4.17 -18.86 0.53
C ARG A 356 -2.97 -19.69 0.11
N GLY A 357 -2.56 -19.61 -1.16
CA GLY A 357 -1.40 -20.32 -1.70
C GLY A 357 -0.06 -19.62 -1.45
N ALA A 358 -0.05 -18.41 -0.89
CA ALA A 358 1.18 -17.67 -0.62
C ALA A 358 2.00 -18.32 0.51
N HIS A 359 3.21 -18.78 0.17
CA HIS A 359 4.17 -19.39 1.10
C HIS A 359 5.52 -18.65 1.04
N PRO A 360 5.62 -17.45 1.64
CA PRO A 360 6.88 -16.72 1.71
C PRO A 360 7.88 -17.49 2.61
N GLY A 361 9.12 -17.66 2.14
CA GLY A 361 10.21 -18.20 2.95
C GLY A 361 10.68 -17.17 3.97
N GLU A 362 11.04 -17.61 5.18
CA GLU A 362 11.49 -16.70 6.24
C GLU A 362 12.81 -16.00 5.90
N ARG A 363 12.92 -14.71 6.28
CA ARG A 363 14.17 -13.96 6.13
C ARG A 363 15.19 -14.44 7.16
N ALA A 364 16.34 -14.93 6.68
CA ALA A 364 17.45 -15.36 7.53
C ALA A 364 18.36 -14.19 7.91
N GLY A 365 19.03 -14.31 9.07
CA GLY A 365 20.13 -13.41 9.45
C GLY A 365 19.73 -12.04 10.02
N ILE A 366 18.43 -11.80 10.28
CA ILE A 366 17.94 -10.57 10.91
C ILE A 366 17.65 -10.76 12.41
N ASP A 367 17.79 -9.69 13.20
CA ASP A 367 17.23 -9.63 14.55
C ASP A 367 15.71 -9.42 14.47
N ALA A 368 14.96 -10.49 14.74
CA ALA A 368 13.51 -10.48 14.70
C ALA A 368 12.84 -9.57 15.76
N ALA A 369 13.53 -9.20 16.85
CA ALA A 369 13.03 -8.24 17.81
C ALA A 369 13.15 -6.81 17.25
N ALA A 370 14.34 -6.45 16.76
CA ALA A 370 14.57 -5.17 16.10
C ALA A 370 13.67 -5.00 14.85
N TRP A 371 13.51 -6.04 14.05
CA TRP A 371 12.58 -6.06 12.91
C TRP A 371 11.17 -5.62 13.30
N ARG A 372 10.64 -6.17 14.39
CA ARG A 372 9.31 -5.81 14.92
C ARG A 372 9.26 -4.41 15.51
N ASP A 373 10.28 -4.05 16.29
CA ASP A 373 10.37 -2.73 16.90
C ASP A 373 10.45 -1.61 15.84
N HIS A 374 10.93 -1.92 14.63
CA HIS A 374 10.96 -1.00 13.49
C HIS A 374 9.80 -1.19 12.49
N GLY A 375 8.70 -1.80 12.95
CA GLY A 375 7.43 -1.84 12.21
C GLY A 375 7.31 -2.93 11.17
N ARG A 376 8.06 -4.02 11.30
CA ARG A 376 7.98 -5.15 10.38
C ARG A 376 7.47 -6.42 11.06
N LEU A 377 6.77 -7.26 10.31
CA LEU A 377 6.36 -8.59 10.74
C LEU A 377 7.28 -9.62 10.09
N THR A 378 7.45 -10.78 10.73
CA THR A 378 8.04 -11.93 10.02
C THR A 378 7.08 -12.45 8.95
N GLU A 379 7.58 -13.32 8.07
CA GLU A 379 6.80 -13.79 6.94
C GLU A 379 5.62 -14.66 7.38
N ALA A 380 5.82 -15.50 8.40
CA ALA A 380 4.75 -16.23 9.05
C ALA A 380 3.72 -15.31 9.73
N GLU A 381 4.15 -14.22 10.38
CA GLU A 381 3.25 -13.27 11.04
C GLU A 381 2.39 -12.51 10.02
N ARG A 382 2.99 -12.08 8.90
CA ARG A 382 2.27 -11.44 7.79
C ARG A 382 1.30 -12.40 7.12
N ALA A 383 1.73 -13.63 6.79
CA ALA A 383 0.86 -14.64 6.20
C ALA A 383 -0.34 -14.95 7.11
N ARG A 384 -0.12 -15.01 8.43
CA ARG A 384 -1.21 -15.14 9.40
C ARG A 384 -2.18 -13.96 9.34
N CYS A 385 -1.65 -12.74 9.31
CA CYS A 385 -2.45 -11.51 9.20
C CYS A 385 -3.33 -11.52 7.95
N HIS A 386 -2.80 -11.92 6.80
CA HIS A 386 -3.57 -12.00 5.55
C HIS A 386 -4.68 -13.05 5.61
N LEU A 387 -4.38 -14.23 6.15
CA LEU A 387 -5.39 -15.29 6.32
C LEU A 387 -6.50 -14.87 7.29
N ASP A 388 -6.15 -14.15 8.36
CA ASP A 388 -7.12 -13.59 9.30
C ASP A 388 -7.98 -12.50 8.62
N ALA A 389 -7.39 -11.61 7.81
CA ALA A 389 -8.11 -10.61 7.03
C ALA A 389 -9.11 -11.23 6.03
N VAL A 390 -8.69 -12.30 5.34
CA VAL A 390 -9.56 -13.06 4.44
C VAL A 390 -10.73 -13.66 5.21
N ARG A 391 -10.45 -14.35 6.33
CA ARG A 391 -11.48 -15.01 7.14
C ARG A 391 -12.47 -14.02 7.74
N ASP A 392 -11.96 -12.93 8.32
CA ASP A 392 -12.76 -12.08 9.21
C ASP A 392 -13.43 -10.91 8.47
N VAL A 393 -12.88 -10.48 7.32
CA VAL A 393 -13.36 -9.30 6.59
C VAL A 393 -13.74 -9.66 5.15
N ILE A 394 -12.76 -10.07 4.34
CA ILE A 394 -12.92 -10.11 2.88
C ILE A 394 -13.95 -11.15 2.46
N ALA A 395 -13.80 -12.42 2.89
CA ALA A 395 -14.70 -13.48 2.44
C ALA A 395 -16.16 -13.26 2.89
N PRO A 396 -16.45 -12.90 4.17
CA PRO A 396 -17.82 -12.56 4.56
C PRO A 396 -18.41 -11.38 3.79
N CYS A 397 -17.63 -10.33 3.52
CA CYS A 397 -18.12 -9.16 2.77
C CYS A 397 -18.35 -9.48 1.28
N ALA A 398 -17.49 -10.31 0.69
CA ALA A 398 -17.64 -10.78 -0.68
C ALA A 398 -18.91 -11.64 -0.84
N GLU A 399 -19.13 -12.57 0.08
CA GLU A 399 -20.35 -13.40 0.12
C GLU A 399 -21.60 -12.53 0.22
N ALA A 400 -21.61 -11.54 1.11
CA ALA A 400 -22.72 -10.61 1.28
C ALA A 400 -23.01 -9.80 0.01
N LEU A 401 -21.98 -9.22 -0.60
CA LEU A 401 -22.07 -8.46 -1.85
C LEU A 401 -22.62 -9.34 -3.00
N LEU A 402 -22.09 -10.55 -3.15
CA LEU A 402 -22.44 -11.47 -4.23
C LEU A 402 -23.80 -12.15 -4.04
N SER A 403 -24.31 -12.20 -2.82
CA SER A 403 -25.64 -12.73 -2.50
C SER A 403 -26.74 -11.65 -2.50
N ALA A 404 -26.36 -10.36 -2.45
CA ALA A 404 -27.33 -9.26 -2.44
C ALA A 404 -28.15 -9.22 -3.74
N PRO A 405 -29.48 -8.98 -3.69
CA PRO A 405 -30.31 -8.86 -4.88
C PRO A 405 -29.80 -7.75 -5.80
N LEU A 406 -29.88 -7.96 -7.12
CA LEU A 406 -29.65 -6.90 -8.11
C LEU A 406 -30.81 -5.88 -8.02
N SER A 407 -30.75 -4.97 -7.07
CA SER A 407 -31.69 -3.84 -6.99
C SER A 407 -31.11 -2.65 -7.75
N ALA A 408 -31.96 -1.92 -8.46
CA ALA A 408 -31.57 -0.69 -9.14
C ALA A 408 -31.02 0.34 -8.11
N PRO A 409 -30.00 1.13 -8.45
CA PRO A 409 -29.43 2.10 -7.52
C PRO A 409 -30.48 3.14 -7.11
N SER A 410 -30.74 3.28 -5.81
CA SER A 410 -31.46 4.45 -5.28
C SER A 410 -30.53 5.68 -5.34
N PRO A 411 -31.03 6.86 -5.75
CA PRO A 411 -30.21 8.05 -5.95
C PRO A 411 -29.61 8.67 -4.66
N ASP A 412 -29.98 8.19 -3.47
CA ASP A 412 -29.72 8.92 -2.20
C ASP A 412 -28.62 8.34 -1.29
N ALA A 413 -27.79 7.40 -1.75
CA ALA A 413 -26.63 6.96 -0.95
C ALA A 413 -25.42 7.88 -1.14
N SER A 414 -25.56 9.16 -0.76
CA SER A 414 -24.43 10.08 -0.61
C SER A 414 -23.83 9.95 0.79
N PRO A 415 -22.50 9.83 0.95
CA PRO A 415 -21.88 10.10 2.25
C PRO A 415 -22.10 11.58 2.59
N GLY A 416 -22.65 11.86 3.78
CA GLY A 416 -23.27 13.13 4.14
C GLY A 416 -22.43 14.37 3.82
N ALA A 417 -22.97 15.25 2.97
CA ALA A 417 -22.47 16.60 2.78
C ALA A 417 -22.79 17.44 4.03
N ALA A 418 -21.75 17.96 4.67
CA ALA A 418 -21.90 18.99 5.71
C ALA A 418 -22.43 20.27 5.06
N ALA A 419 -23.61 20.72 5.48
CA ALA A 419 -24.18 22.00 5.08
C ALA A 419 -23.30 23.14 5.62
N SER A 420 -22.85 24.01 4.72
CA SER A 420 -22.17 25.27 5.09
C SER A 420 -23.22 26.30 5.53
N PRO A 421 -23.01 27.05 6.64
CA PRO A 421 -23.93 28.11 7.02
C PRO A 421 -23.70 29.35 6.14
N SER A 422 -24.82 30.02 5.83
CA SER A 422 -24.90 31.30 5.10
C SER A 422 -24.54 32.50 5.96
#